data_AF-A0A9W7BSK4-F1
#
_entry.id   AF-A0A9W7BSK4-F1
#
_cell.length_a   1.000
_cell.length_b   1.000
_cell.length_c   1.000
_cell.angle_alpha   90.00
_cell.angle_beta   90.00
_cell.angle_gamma   90.00
#
_symmetry.space_group_name_H-M   'P 1'
#
loop_
_entity.id
_entity.type
_entity.pdbx_description
1 polymer ?
#
loop_
_entity_poly.entity_id
_entity_poly.type
_entity_poly.pdbx_seq_one_letter_code
_entity_poly.pdbx_strand_id
1 'polypeptide(L)'
;MLSSSLLRPLLRTSLRPLSTTVTKTSTGLVGLPVHPDPVPSLKSLNESILQSLDRLPPCGYKSNALQIANFRLKTIAESEGSVDHIEAEIDCGQIEELIIQAQDELKVVDMYYENKLWESIHVPEEEFVEAKKVEEGEVKA
;
A
#
# COMPACT_ATOMS: atom_id res chain seq x y z
N MET A 1 -54.44 -3.27 -43.51
CA MET A 1 -53.97 -3.90 -42.26
C MET A 1 -52.48 -4.18 -42.40
N LEU A 2 -51.71 -3.76 -41.40
CA LEU A 2 -50.26 -3.59 -41.43
C LEU A 2 -49.54 -4.95 -41.36
N SER A 3 -48.66 -5.24 -42.32
CA SER A 3 -47.72 -6.36 -42.22
C SER A 3 -46.31 -5.81 -42.04
N SER A 4 -45.92 -5.72 -40.77
CA SER A 4 -44.58 -5.39 -40.28
C SER A 4 -43.56 -6.41 -40.77
N SER A 5 -42.55 -5.97 -41.54
CA SER A 5 -41.40 -6.79 -41.90
C SER A 5 -40.26 -6.51 -40.91
N LEU A 6 -39.90 -7.54 -40.14
CA LEU A 6 -38.90 -7.49 -39.08
C LEU A 6 -37.49 -7.28 -39.65
N LEU A 7 -36.95 -6.08 -39.44
CA LEU A 7 -35.53 -5.80 -39.66
C LEU A 7 -34.74 -6.36 -38.48
N ARG A 8 -34.04 -7.49 -38.67
CA ARG A 8 -33.13 -8.06 -37.66
C ARG A 8 -31.83 -7.25 -37.62
N PRO A 9 -31.44 -6.65 -36.49
CA PRO A 9 -30.13 -6.03 -36.38
C PRO A 9 -29.09 -7.15 -36.27
N LEU A 10 -28.05 -7.06 -37.10
CA LEU A 10 -26.90 -7.95 -37.05
C LEU A 10 -26.21 -7.78 -35.70
N LEU A 11 -26.12 -8.87 -34.94
CA LEU A 11 -25.36 -8.94 -33.69
C LEU A 11 -23.89 -8.61 -33.99
N ARG A 12 -23.49 -7.39 -33.63
CA ARG A 12 -22.10 -6.94 -33.67
C ARG A 12 -21.37 -7.70 -32.56
N THR A 13 -20.82 -8.86 -32.88
CA THR A 13 -19.91 -9.59 -31.98
C THR A 13 -18.76 -8.66 -31.63
N SER A 14 -18.76 -8.16 -30.40
CA SER A 14 -17.70 -7.33 -29.85
C SER A 14 -16.42 -8.17 -29.83
N LEU A 15 -15.53 -7.93 -30.80
CA LEU A 15 -14.16 -8.39 -30.73
C LEU A 15 -13.49 -7.58 -29.63
N ARG A 16 -13.42 -8.18 -28.43
CA ARG A 16 -12.61 -7.66 -27.33
C ARG A 16 -11.16 -7.58 -27.84
N PRO A 17 -10.52 -6.40 -27.85
CA PRO A 17 -9.11 -6.33 -28.22
C PRO A 17 -8.32 -7.15 -27.19
N LEU A 18 -7.48 -8.06 -27.66
CA LEU A 18 -6.49 -8.72 -26.82
C LEU A 18 -5.48 -7.64 -26.43
N SER A 19 -5.52 -7.17 -25.18
CA SER A 19 -4.45 -6.36 -24.63
C SER A 19 -3.21 -7.25 -24.55
N THR A 20 -2.24 -7.03 -25.44
CA THR A 20 -0.91 -7.64 -25.33
C THR A 20 -0.13 -6.89 -24.27
N THR A 21 -0.55 -7.01 -23.01
CA THR A 21 0.22 -6.49 -21.88
C THR A 21 1.47 -7.35 -21.77
N VAL A 22 2.65 -6.76 -22.00
CA VAL A 22 3.93 -7.42 -21.77
C VAL A 22 3.99 -7.74 -20.29
N THR A 23 3.77 -9.00 -19.96
CA THR A 23 3.80 -9.52 -18.60
C THR A 23 5.19 -10.06 -18.33
N LYS A 24 5.75 -9.69 -17.18
CA LYS A 24 7.04 -10.19 -16.71
C LYS A 24 6.97 -11.72 -16.65
N THR A 25 7.98 -12.42 -17.14
CA THR A 25 8.00 -13.90 -17.07
C THR A 25 8.23 -14.41 -15.65
N SER A 26 9.02 -13.69 -14.87
CA SER A 26 9.30 -13.94 -13.45
C SER A 26 9.78 -12.66 -12.79
N THR A 27 9.56 -12.52 -11.48
CA THR A 27 10.14 -11.44 -10.66
C THR A 27 11.64 -11.64 -10.38
N GLY A 28 12.17 -12.86 -10.58
CA GLY A 28 13.55 -13.20 -10.21
C GLY A 28 13.76 -13.39 -8.70
N LEU A 29 12.71 -13.27 -7.89
CA LEU A 29 12.72 -13.47 -6.45
C LEU A 29 12.02 -14.80 -6.10
N VAL A 30 12.65 -15.59 -5.24
CA VAL A 30 12.09 -16.88 -4.81
C VAL A 30 10.84 -16.65 -3.96
N GLY A 31 9.75 -17.33 -4.29
CA GLY A 31 8.49 -17.25 -3.53
C GLY A 31 7.63 -16.03 -3.85
N LEU A 32 8.03 -15.16 -4.77
CA LEU A 32 7.24 -14.01 -5.21
C LEU A 32 6.74 -14.20 -6.66
N PRO A 33 5.52 -14.68 -6.87
CA PRO A 33 4.96 -14.85 -8.21
C PRO A 33 4.63 -13.50 -8.85
N VAL A 34 4.69 -13.43 -10.18
CA VAL A 34 4.26 -12.25 -10.95
C VAL A 34 2.76 -12.08 -10.80
N HIS A 35 2.32 -10.85 -10.51
CA HIS A 35 0.90 -10.55 -10.35
C HIS A 35 0.24 -10.29 -11.72
N PRO A 36 -0.95 -10.83 -12.03
CA PRO A 36 -1.59 -10.66 -13.33
C PRO A 36 -1.94 -9.20 -13.66
N ASP A 37 -2.54 -8.49 -12.70
CA ASP A 37 -2.93 -7.07 -12.84
C ASP A 37 -2.44 -6.26 -11.61
N PRO A 38 -1.16 -5.86 -11.55
CA PRO A 38 -0.58 -5.27 -10.34
C PRO A 38 -1.02 -3.83 -10.08
N VAL A 39 -1.18 -3.00 -11.12
CA VAL A 39 -1.50 -1.56 -10.96
C VAL A 39 -2.86 -1.33 -10.29
N PRO A 40 -3.97 -1.95 -10.74
CA PRO A 40 -5.27 -1.78 -10.07
C PRO A 40 -5.26 -2.31 -8.62
N SER A 41 -4.51 -3.38 -8.38
CA SER A 41 -4.39 -4.01 -7.07
C SER A 41 -3.62 -3.13 -6.09
N LEU A 42 -2.50 -2.55 -6.53
CA LEU A 42 -1.75 -1.59 -5.72
C LEU A 42 -2.59 -0.34 -5.42
N LYS A 43 -3.34 0.15 -6.40
CA LYS A 43 -4.23 1.30 -6.21
C LYS A 43 -5.30 1.04 -5.13
N SER A 44 -6.03 -0.07 -5.23
CA SER A 44 -7.10 -0.41 -4.28
C SER A 44 -6.58 -0.62 -2.85
N LEU A 45 -5.38 -1.19 -2.71
CA LEU A 45 -4.72 -1.35 -1.41
C LEU A 45 -4.36 0.00 -0.79
N ASN A 46 -3.77 0.93 -1.55
CA ASN A 46 -3.45 2.26 -1.04
C ASN A 46 -4.71 3.06 -0.68
N GLU A 47 -5.80 2.96 -1.46
CA GLU A 47 -7.09 3.56 -1.09
C GLU A 47 -7.64 2.98 0.21
N SER A 48 -7.50 1.66 0.41
CA SER A 48 -7.89 0.99 1.65
C SER A 48 -7.05 1.42 2.86
N ILE A 49 -5.75 1.68 2.65
CA ILE A 49 -4.86 2.24 3.68
C ILE A 49 -5.37 3.62 4.10
N LEU A 50 -5.67 4.51 3.15
CA LEU A 50 -6.18 5.85 3.45
C LEU A 50 -7.47 5.78 4.31
N GLN A 51 -8.41 4.92 3.94
CA GLN A 51 -9.64 4.70 4.73
C GLN A 51 -9.34 4.15 6.13
N SER A 52 -8.37 3.24 6.24
CA SER A 52 -7.99 2.63 7.52
C SER A 52 -7.31 3.63 8.46
N LEU A 53 -6.53 4.57 7.90
CA LEU A 53 -5.85 5.64 8.63
C LEU A 53 -6.81 6.69 9.21
N ASP A 54 -8.03 6.82 8.68
CA ASP A 54 -9.03 7.76 9.23
C ASP A 54 -9.44 7.43 10.66
N ARG A 55 -9.33 6.16 11.06
CA ARG A 55 -9.59 5.68 12.44
C ARG A 55 -8.59 6.22 13.46
N LEU A 56 -7.39 6.60 13.02
CA LEU A 56 -6.30 7.03 13.89
C LEU A 56 -6.39 8.53 14.24
N PRO A 57 -6.00 8.93 15.46
CA PRO A 57 -5.84 10.34 15.80
C PRO A 57 -4.69 10.99 15.02
N PRO A 58 -4.59 12.34 14.99
CA PRO A 58 -3.45 13.03 14.40
C PRO A 58 -2.17 12.70 15.17
N CYS A 59 -1.38 11.78 14.63
CA CYS A 59 -0.09 11.34 15.18
C CYS A 59 0.97 11.31 14.06
N GLY A 60 2.24 11.24 14.45
CA GLY A 60 3.36 11.22 13.49
C GLY A 60 3.27 10.06 12.50
N TYR A 61 2.90 8.87 12.97
CA TYR A 61 2.68 7.70 12.12
C TYR A 61 1.60 7.95 11.05
N LYS A 62 0.42 8.46 11.46
CA LYS A 62 -0.66 8.78 10.53
C LYS A 62 -0.21 9.77 9.44
N SER A 63 0.51 10.83 9.82
CA SER A 63 1.02 11.81 8.85
C SER A 63 1.96 11.16 7.82
N ASN A 64 2.89 10.32 8.27
CA ASN A 64 3.86 9.68 7.39
C ASN A 64 3.20 8.65 6.47
N ALA A 65 2.33 7.80 7.01
CA ALA A 65 1.59 6.81 6.23
C ALA A 65 0.69 7.46 5.18
N LEU A 66 0.02 8.58 5.52
CA LEU A 66 -0.75 9.38 4.57
C LEU A 66 0.14 9.94 3.43
N GLN A 67 1.31 10.49 3.75
CA GLN A 67 2.22 11.02 2.73
C GLN A 67 2.67 9.93 1.76
N ILE A 68 3.04 8.75 2.27
CA ILE A 68 3.48 7.61 1.45
C ILE A 68 2.33 7.11 0.56
N ALA A 69 1.15 6.86 1.12
CA ALA A 69 0.01 6.35 0.35
C ALA A 69 -0.43 7.34 -0.74
N ASN A 70 -0.48 8.64 -0.43
CA ASN A 70 -0.83 9.66 -1.40
C ASN A 70 0.23 9.81 -2.50
N PHE A 71 1.52 9.75 -2.16
CA PHE A 71 2.60 9.74 -3.13
C PHE A 71 2.46 8.57 -4.11
N ARG A 72 2.25 7.34 -3.60
CA ARG A 72 2.04 6.15 -4.42
C ARG A 72 0.83 6.28 -5.35
N LEU A 73 -0.31 6.76 -4.84
CA LEU A 73 -1.52 6.97 -5.64
C LEU A 73 -1.31 8.03 -6.74
N LYS A 74 -0.58 9.10 -6.43
CA LYS A 74 -0.24 10.14 -7.40
C LYS A 74 0.63 9.57 -8.52
N THR A 75 1.69 8.85 -8.20
CA THR A 75 2.57 8.19 -9.19
C THR A 75 1.79 7.21 -10.07
N ILE A 76 0.88 6.42 -9.47
CA ILE A 76 0.01 5.50 -10.24
C ILE A 76 -0.87 6.28 -11.22
N ALA A 77 -1.44 7.41 -10.81
CA ALA A 77 -2.27 8.24 -11.69
C ALA A 77 -1.47 8.86 -12.85
N GLU A 78 -0.22 9.25 -12.62
CA GLU A 78 0.67 9.86 -13.63
C GLU A 78 1.27 8.83 -14.60
N SER A 79 1.41 7.58 -14.18
CA SER A 79 2.07 6.52 -14.97
C SER A 79 1.30 5.99 -16.18
N GLU A 80 0.05 6.40 -16.40
CA GLU A 80 -0.85 5.88 -17.45
C GLU A 80 -0.97 4.34 -17.50
N GLY A 81 -0.68 3.65 -16.38
CA GLY A 81 -0.69 2.19 -16.29
C GLY A 81 0.63 1.49 -16.65
N SER A 82 1.71 2.25 -16.88
CA SER A 82 3.05 1.70 -17.09
C SER A 82 3.68 1.24 -15.77
N VAL A 83 3.96 -0.06 -15.65
CA VAL A 83 4.60 -0.65 -14.46
C VAL A 83 6.03 -0.14 -14.28
N ASP A 84 6.81 -0.08 -15.35
CA ASP A 84 8.21 0.34 -15.30
C ASP A 84 8.35 1.79 -14.81
N HIS A 85 7.41 2.66 -15.18
CA HIS A 85 7.38 4.04 -14.69
C HIS A 85 7.06 4.11 -13.20
N ILE A 86 6.11 3.30 -12.73
CA ILE A 86 5.75 3.23 -11.30
C ILE A 86 6.96 2.76 -10.48
N GLU A 87 7.65 1.72 -10.94
CA GLU A 87 8.83 1.17 -10.25
C GLU A 87 9.98 2.17 -10.20
N ALA A 88 10.25 2.86 -11.31
CA ALA A 88 11.32 3.85 -11.38
C ALA A 88 11.04 5.10 -10.52
N GLU A 89 9.80 5.59 -10.48
CA GLU A 89 9.45 6.79 -9.72
C GLU A 89 9.32 6.52 -8.21
N ILE A 90 8.81 5.34 -7.82
CA ILE A 90 8.71 4.97 -6.39
C ILE A 90 10.07 4.51 -5.83
N ASP A 91 10.92 3.90 -6.67
CA ASP A 91 12.27 3.43 -6.34
C ASP A 91 12.35 2.59 -5.06
N CYS A 92 11.42 1.64 -4.92
CA CYS A 92 11.29 0.80 -3.73
C CYS A 92 11.04 -0.68 -4.10
N GLY A 93 11.76 -1.16 -5.12
CA GLY A 93 11.66 -2.54 -5.62
C GLY A 93 10.60 -2.74 -6.70
N GLN A 94 10.23 -4.00 -6.94
CA GLN A 94 9.22 -4.35 -7.95
C GLN A 94 7.80 -4.07 -7.46
N ILE A 95 6.86 -3.89 -8.39
CA ILE A 95 5.45 -3.61 -8.05
C ILE A 95 4.81 -4.73 -7.20
N GLU A 96 5.25 -5.97 -7.38
CA GLU A 96 4.83 -7.10 -6.54
C GLU A 96 5.25 -6.94 -5.08
N GLU A 97 6.44 -6.40 -4.82
CA GLU A 97 6.92 -6.11 -3.47
C GLU A 97 6.13 -4.94 -2.86
N LEU A 98 5.81 -3.92 -3.66
CA LEU A 98 4.97 -2.79 -3.22
C LEU A 98 3.57 -3.24 -2.80
N ILE A 99 2.99 -4.23 -3.49
CA ILE A 99 1.70 -4.82 -3.14
C ILE A 99 1.77 -5.50 -1.77
N ILE A 100 2.83 -6.30 -1.52
CA ILE A 100 3.03 -6.95 -0.22
C ILE A 100 3.22 -5.91 0.88
N GLN A 101 4.05 -4.90 0.64
CA GLN A 101 4.23 -3.79 1.58
C GLN A 101 2.90 -3.10 1.92
N ALA A 102 2.04 -2.86 0.93
CA ALA A 102 0.73 -2.25 1.17
C ALA A 102 -0.22 -3.18 1.97
N GLN A 103 -0.17 -4.49 1.73
CA GLN A 103 -0.94 -5.47 2.51
C GLN A 103 -0.44 -5.55 3.96
N ASP A 104 0.88 -5.51 4.17
CA ASP A 104 1.46 -5.52 5.50
C ASP A 104 1.20 -4.20 6.24
N GLU A 105 1.21 -3.07 5.53
CA GLU A 105 0.84 -1.77 6.10
C GLU A 105 -0.58 -1.79 6.67
N LEU A 106 -1.55 -2.42 6.00
CA LEU A 106 -2.91 -2.57 6.55
C LEU A 106 -2.91 -3.32 7.89
N LYS A 107 -2.11 -4.40 8.00
CA LYS A 107 -1.95 -5.15 9.26
C LYS A 107 -1.29 -4.29 10.33
N VAL A 108 -0.29 -3.48 9.95
CA VAL A 108 0.39 -2.55 10.86
C VAL A 108 -0.59 -1.50 11.36
N VAL A 109 -1.46 -0.93 10.50
CA VAL A 109 -2.47 0.05 10.90
C VAL A 109 -3.42 -0.55 11.94
N ASP A 110 -3.89 -1.78 11.75
CA ASP A 110 -4.76 -2.48 12.70
C ASP A 110 -4.04 -2.71 14.03
N MET A 111 -2.83 -3.28 14.00
CA MET A 111 -1.99 -3.47 15.18
C MET A 111 -1.70 -2.14 15.92
N TYR A 112 -1.41 -1.07 15.18
CA TYR A 112 -1.10 0.25 15.73
C TYR A 112 -2.32 0.83 16.45
N TYR A 113 -3.51 0.64 15.88
CA TYR A 113 -4.79 1.02 16.48
C TYR A 113 -5.11 0.24 17.76
N GLU A 114 -5.01 -1.09 17.71
CA GLU A 114 -5.30 -1.98 18.83
C GLU A 114 -4.41 -1.68 20.05
N ASN A 115 -3.12 -1.46 19.81
CA ASN A 115 -2.14 -1.21 20.87
C ASN A 115 -2.01 0.27 21.26
N LYS A 116 -2.75 1.17 20.61
CA LYS A 116 -2.73 2.63 20.85
C LYS A 116 -1.31 3.21 20.93
N LEU A 117 -0.46 2.84 19.96
CA LEU A 117 0.97 3.17 19.98
C LEU A 117 1.30 4.68 19.88
N TRP A 118 0.29 5.54 19.74
CA TRP A 118 0.43 7.00 19.81
C TRP A 118 0.37 7.56 21.23
N GLU A 119 -0.05 6.77 22.22
CA GLU A 119 -0.09 7.20 23.62
C GLU A 119 1.34 7.26 24.18
N SER A 120 1.63 8.30 24.96
CA SER A 120 2.93 8.42 25.62
C SER A 120 3.11 7.29 26.63
N ILE A 121 4.27 6.63 26.57
CA ILE A 121 4.62 5.59 27.53
C ILE A 121 4.82 6.25 28.90
N HIS A 122 3.97 5.91 29.87
CA HIS A 122 4.20 6.28 31.25
C HIS A 122 5.24 5.31 31.84
N VAL A 123 6.52 5.65 31.67
CA VAL A 123 7.58 4.95 32.39
C VAL A 123 7.65 5.55 33.79
N PRO A 124 7.46 4.76 34.87
CA PRO A 124 7.59 5.26 36.23
C PRO A 124 8.96 5.92 36.41
N GLU A 125 8.96 7.12 36.99
CA GLU A 125 10.15 7.97 37.14
C GLU A 125 11.31 7.27 37.89
N GLU A 126 10.97 6.27 38.70
CA GLU A 126 11.88 5.46 39.51
C GLU A 126 12.85 4.60 38.66
N GLU A 127 12.47 4.17 37.45
CA GLU A 127 13.35 3.37 36.58
C GLU A 127 14.42 4.21 35.88
N PHE A 128 14.17 5.49 35.61
CA PHE A 128 15.16 6.40 35.01
C PHE A 128 16.22 6.85 36.02
N VAL A 129 15.86 6.97 37.30
CA VAL A 129 16.80 7.32 38.37
C VAL A 129 17.83 6.21 38.56
N GLU A 130 17.41 4.94 38.46
CA GLU A 130 18.33 3.80 38.58
C GLU A 130 19.26 3.69 37.37
N ALA A 131 18.74 3.89 36.15
CA ALA A 131 19.58 3.92 34.94
C ALA A 131 20.63 5.04 34.99
N LYS A 132 20.25 6.23 35.48
CA LYS A 132 21.17 7.35 35.64
C LYS A 132 22.20 7.12 36.76
N LYS A 133 21.83 6.46 37.87
CA LYS A 133 22.78 6.06 38.93
C LYS A 133 23.80 5.01 38.47
N VAL A 134 23.41 4.12 37.56
CA VAL A 134 24.32 3.13 36.97
C VAL A 134 25.32 3.79 36.01
N GLU A 135 24.90 4.80 35.23
CA GLU A 135 25.81 5.56 34.36
C GLU A 135 26.69 6.58 35.11
N GLU A 136 26.19 7.20 36.18
CA GLU A 136 26.95 8.16 36.99
C GLU A 136 27.89 7.52 38.01
N GLY A 137 28.05 6.20 37.98
CA GLY A 137 29.20 5.51 38.58
C GLY A 137 29.60 6.07 39.95
N GLU A 138 28.78 5.84 40.96
CA GLU A 138 29.26 5.82 42.34
C GLU A 138 30.22 4.63 42.46
N VAL A 139 31.44 4.80 41.94
CA VAL A 139 32.60 3.96 42.23
C VAL A 139 32.91 4.21 43.71
N LYS A 140 32.18 3.53 44.59
CA LYS A 140 32.60 3.39 45.99
C LYS A 140 33.80 2.46 46.00
N ALA A 141 34.96 3.06 46.26
CA ALA A 141 36.16 2.39 46.74
C ALA A 141 35.92 1.75 48.11
#